data_AF-A0A937SM83-F1
#
_entry.id   AF-A0A937SM83-F1
#
_cell.length_a   1.000
_cell.length_b   1.000
_cell.length_c   1.000
_cell.angle_alpha   90.00
_cell.angle_beta   90.00
_cell.angle_gamma   90.00
#
_symmetry.space_group_name_H-M   'P 1'
#
loop_
_entity.id
_entity.type
_entity.pdbx_description
1 polymer ?
#
loop_
_entity_poly.entity_id
_entity_poly.type
_entity_poly.pdbx_seq_one_letter_code
_entity_poly.pdbx_strand_id
1 'polypeptide(L)' 'MSAFKVVHTQADDWAHAAKVCADGLARGAGDFNLGFVYATDPLADDLPSILTYLRQKSGIEHWVGSIGM' A
#
# COMPACT_ATOMS: atom_id res chain seq x y z
N MET A 1 -18.13 -0.37 -14.68
CA MET A 1 -17.06 0.56 -14.26
C MET A 1 -16.07 -0.23 -13.43
N SER A 2 -14.81 -0.32 -13.84
CA SER A 2 -13.77 -0.90 -12.99
C SER A 2 -13.57 0.04 -11.80
N ALA A 3 -13.67 -0.48 -10.58
CA ALA A 3 -13.57 0.32 -9.37
C ALA A 3 -12.09 0.48 -8.99
N PHE A 4 -11.60 1.72 -8.92
CA PHE A 4 -10.31 2.03 -8.34
C PHE A 4 -10.43 1.99 -6.81
N LYS A 5 -9.71 1.08 -6.16
CA LYS A 5 -9.78 0.88 -4.71
C LYS A 5 -8.70 1.69 -4.01
N VAL A 6 -9.09 2.45 -3.00
CA VAL A 6 -8.20 3.32 -2.23
C VAL A 6 -8.32 2.98 -0.76
N VAL A 7 -7.18 2.97 -0.07
CA VAL A 7 -7.09 2.80 1.39
C VAL A 7 -6.08 3.81 1.91
N HIS A 8 -6.36 4.36 3.08
CA HIS A 8 -5.50 5.28 3.80
C HIS A 8 -5.43 4.84 5.26
N THR A 9 -4.30 5.09 5.91
CA THR A 9 -4.08 4.79 7.31
C THR A 9 -3.19 5.84 7.94
N GLN A 10 -3.32 6.00 9.25
CA GLN A 10 -2.40 6.77 10.08
C GLN A 10 -2.01 5.87 11.25
N ALA A 11 -0.71 5.61 11.40
CA ALA A 11 -0.18 4.80 12.47
C ALA A 11 1.23 5.26 12.83
N ASP A 12 1.64 5.01 14.07
CA ASP A 12 2.97 5.36 14.57
C ASP A 12 4.06 4.38 14.10
N ASP A 13 3.65 3.23 13.55
CA ASP A 13 4.51 2.14 13.08
C ASP A 13 4.16 1.76 11.64
N TRP A 14 5.19 1.55 10.83
CA TRP A 14 5.04 1.23 9.41
C TRP A 14 4.33 -0.10 9.18
N ALA A 15 4.54 -1.10 10.03
CA ALA A 15 3.97 -2.43 9.84
C ALA A 15 2.46 -2.43 10.11
N HIS A 16 2.03 -1.68 11.12
CA HIS A 16 0.62 -1.43 11.39
C HIS A 16 -0.02 -0.69 10.21
N ALA A 17 0.61 0.39 9.73
CA ALA A 17 0.13 1.13 8.56
C ALA A 17 -0.03 0.20 7.34
N ALA A 18 1.03 -0.51 6.97
CA ALA A 18 1.03 -1.41 5.82
C ALA A 18 -0.02 -2.53 5.95
N LYS A 19 -0.23 -3.06 7.16
CA LYS A 19 -1.26 -4.07 7.45
C LYS A 19 -2.66 -3.53 7.19
N VAL A 20 -3.01 -2.36 7.74
CA VAL A 20 -4.32 -1.76 7.53
C VAL A 20 -4.58 -1.49 6.05
N CYS A 21 -3.57 -0.97 5.33
CA CYS A 21 -3.65 -0.75 3.89
C CYS A 21 -3.84 -2.07 3.11
N ALA A 22 -3.06 -3.10 3.42
CA ALA A 22 -3.16 -4.40 2.76
C ALA A 22 -4.51 -5.08 3.00
N ASP A 23 -5.00 -5.09 4.24
CA ASP A 23 -6.29 -5.68 4.60
C ASP A 23 -7.44 -4.91 3.94
N GLY A 24 -7.33 -3.59 3.85
CA GLY A 24 -8.26 -2.74 3.12
C GLY A 24 -8.27 -3.04 1.63
N LEU A 25 -7.11 -3.28 1.01
CA LEU A 25 -6.98 -3.64 -0.42
C LEU A 25 -7.48 -5.07 -0.68
N ALA A 26 -7.25 -5.99 0.26
CA ALA A 26 -7.69 -7.37 0.21
C ALA A 26 -9.21 -7.47 0.33
N ARG A 27 -9.91 -7.38 -0.81
CA ARG A 27 -11.28 -7.88 -1.04
C ARG A 27 -11.76 -7.41 -2.41
N GLY A 28 -11.99 -8.39 -3.28
CA GLY A 28 -12.55 -8.20 -4.61
C GLY A 28 -11.68 -8.94 -5.63
N ALA A 29 -12.27 -9.94 -6.28
CA ALA A 29 -11.70 -10.69 -7.40
C ALA A 29 -11.51 -9.77 -8.63
N GLY A 30 -10.67 -8.75 -8.49
CA GLY A 30 -10.22 -7.88 -9.57
C GLY A 30 -8.77 -8.19 -9.86
N ASP A 31 -8.43 -8.34 -11.14
CA ASP A 31 -7.05 -8.44 -11.62
C ASP A 31 -6.34 -7.09 -11.44
N PHE A 32 -6.07 -6.70 -10.19
CA PHE A 32 -5.28 -5.51 -9.90
C PHE A 32 -3.82 -5.78 -10.25
N ASN A 33 -3.33 -5.15 -11.33
CA ASN A 33 -1.97 -5.31 -11.80
C ASN A 33 -1.04 -4.15 -11.41
N LEU A 34 -1.59 -3.02 -10.95
CA LEU A 34 -0.86 -1.81 -10.61
C LEU A 34 -1.37 -1.18 -9.31
N GLY A 35 -0.44 -0.91 -8.38
CA GLY A 35 -0.67 -0.23 -7.12
C GLY A 35 0.03 1.12 -7.04
N PHE A 36 -0.59 2.06 -6.33
CA PHE A 36 0.00 3.36 -6.00
C PHE A 36 0.20 3.43 -4.48
N VAL A 37 1.39 3.83 -4.03
CA VAL A 37 1.67 4.06 -2.61
C VAL A 37 2.22 5.47 -2.40
N TYR A 38 1.70 6.16 -1.39
CA TYR A 38 2.25 7.42 -0.93
C TYR A 38 2.44 7.32 0.57
N ALA A 39 3.59 7.78 1.05
CA ALA A 39 3.93 7.80 2.46
C ALA A 39 4.50 9.18 2.83
N THR A 40 4.39 9.54 4.11
CA THR A 40 4.98 10.77 4.64
C THR A 40 6.46 10.56 4.97
N ASP A 41 7.21 11.66 5.11
CA ASP A 41 8.64 11.67 5.46
C ASP A 41 9.03 10.73 6.63
N PRO A 42 8.26 10.63 7.73
CA PRO A 42 8.60 9.71 8.83
C PRO A 42 8.61 8.22 8.46
N LEU A 43 7.99 7.84 7.35
CA LEU A 43 7.94 6.46 6.85
C LEU A 43 8.88 6.24 5.65
N ALA A 44 9.71 7.23 5.31
CA ALA A 44 10.56 7.18 4.12
C ALA A 44 11.56 6.03 4.16
N ASP A 45 12.22 5.84 5.30
CA ASP A 45 13.21 4.78 5.48
C ASP A 45 12.58 3.37 5.45
N ASP A 46 11.30 3.26 5.83
CA ASP A 46 10.54 2.01 5.84
C ASP A 46 9.77 1.75 4.54
N LEU A 47 9.77 2.67 3.58
CA LEU A 47 9.03 2.52 2.32
C LEU A 47 9.35 1.21 1.57
N PRO A 48 10.61 0.73 1.50
CA PRO A 48 10.91 -0.58 0.92
C PRO A 48 10.24 -1.75 1.65
N SER A 49 10.15 -1.69 2.98
CA SER A 49 9.49 -2.69 3.82
C SER A 49 7.97 -2.66 3.63
N ILE A 50 7.38 -1.45 3.60
CA ILE A 50 5.96 -1.23 3.30
C ILE A 50 5.61 -1.80 1.92
N LEU A 51 6.39 -1.48 0.89
CA LEU A 51 6.18 -1.98 -0.48
C LEU A 51 6.26 -3.50 -0.57
N THR A 52 7.25 -4.09 0.10
CA THR A 52 7.42 -5.56 0.14
C THR A 52 6.21 -6.22 0.78
N TYR A 53 5.73 -5.68 1.90
CA TYR A 53 4.57 -6.18 2.61
C TYR A 53 3.28 -6.05 1.78
N LEU A 54 3.04 -4.88 1.18
CA LEU A 54 1.87 -4.62 0.34
C LEU A 54 1.82 -5.58 -0.85
N ARG A 55 2.94 -5.78 -1.57
CA ARG A 55 3.05 -6.75 -2.68
C ARG A 55 2.67 -8.16 -2.25
N GLN A 56 3.24 -8.64 -1.14
CA GLN A 56 3.00 -9.99 -0.63
C GLN A 56 1.55 -10.21 -0.21
N LYS A 57 0.90 -9.18 0.36
CA LYS A 57 -0.46 -9.30 0.90
C LYS A 57 -1.56 -8.99 -0.11
N SER A 58 -1.34 -8.08 -1.04
CA SER A 58 -2.34 -7.73 -2.06
C SER A 58 -2.25 -8.59 -3.32
N GLY A 59 -1.09 -9.18 -3.62
CA GLY A 59 -0.82 -9.90 -4.87
C GLY A 59 -0.58 -8.99 -6.08
N ILE A 60 -0.51 -7.66 -5.89
CA ILE A 60 -0.27 -6.69 -6.95
C ILE A 60 1.23 -6.67 -7.29
N GLU A 61 1.56 -6.92 -8.56
CA GLU A 61 2.94 -7.03 -9.03
C GLU A 61 3.63 -5.66 -9.14
N HIS A 62 3.01 -4.71 -9.84
CA HIS A 62 3.63 -3.43 -10.14
C HIS A 62 3.21 -2.35 -9.14
N TRP A 63 4.19 -1.57 -8.69
CA TRP A 63 3.96 -0.48 -7.74
C TRP A 63 4.72 0.76 -8.15
N VAL A 64 4.05 1.90 -8.04
CA VAL A 64 4.61 3.24 -8.20
C VAL A 64 4.23 4.09 -6.98
N GLY A 65 5.03 5.10 -6.68
CA GLY A 65 4.78 5.91 -5.49
C GLY A 65 5.86 6.93 -5.22
N SER A 66 5.59 7.83 -4.28
CA SER A 66 6.61 8.73 -3.74
C SER A 66 6.42 8.94 -2.25
N ILE A 67 7.46 9.50 -1.63
CA ILE A 67 7.33 10.15 -0.33
C ILE A 67 6.80 11.58 -0.56
N GLY A 68 5.86 12.01 0.28
CA GLY A 68 5.47 13.41 0.41
C GLY A 68 6.29 14.08 1.52
N MET A 69 6.97 15.17 1.17
CA MET A 69 7.61 16.09 2.12
C MET A 69 6.58 17.03 2.75
#